data_AF-A0AAD7U698-F1
#
_entry.id   AF-A0AAD7U698-F1
#
_cell.length_a   1.000
_cell.length_b   1.000
_cell.length_c   1.000
_cell.angle_alpha   90.00
_cell.angle_beta   90.00
_cell.angle_gamma   90.00
#
_symmetry.space_group_name_H-M   'P 1'
#
loop_
_entity.id
_entity.type
_entity.pdbx_description
1 polymer ?
#
loop_
_entity_poly.entity_id
_entity_poly.type
_entity_poly.pdbx_seq_one_letter_code
_entity_poly.pdbx_strand_id
1 'polypeptide(L)'
;MDPVALACELKKRRAGRLEVVWTLEDVEKLKQARYGEVAYWEERYHASKGSEFDWLCDWGTVKETVMRAAPKKTRRVLHVGCGTSVLGVEMARETGWEVVNADASSEAIVAMREAWPENSWEASDATAMPEFRGFDLVLDKGTLDALACNADKGKGKQLVAECCRAGRVFACVSFGQPETRLFFFGNRDVATHKLPVATTSGTTYVYVYVVRRRLRLSFFGIFVFIIAGWLAVRDDDAPPIPAEASLEPRPGTAQCNYEVLRDFSRVATHLEWTLGAGTLLGAMRAGGLLAWERDVDVYVIAGDAFELLRRVQRKNEVLEFRGMVDAEGRPCCGFGFKLFHRFDSACELDVLVLANASYAPWVHAETPLWPPWGLPAAKIADNIFRDDSSFLVIPEDVWTKQLCADRSRWGEANVWNGPRVSYFHQEYFRATEFFPIREMQIYDLRVNIPNDPWASLNRTYGKECSYVARLDEHGGARVDLRDPRYAYLRRPAPVNTAST
;
A
#
# COMPACT_ATOMS: atom_id res chain seq x y z
N MET A 1 -37.36 35.14 -40.18
CA MET A 1 -36.42 35.35 -41.30
C MET A 1 -35.64 34.05 -41.46
N ASP A 2 -35.54 33.50 -42.67
CA ASP A 2 -34.74 32.28 -42.94
C ASP A 2 -33.30 32.49 -42.39
N PRO A 3 -32.72 31.53 -41.63
CA PRO A 3 -31.36 31.61 -41.11
C PRO A 3 -30.31 31.98 -42.16
N VAL A 4 -30.49 31.53 -43.41
CA VAL A 4 -29.59 31.84 -44.52
C VAL A 4 -29.78 33.29 -44.99
N ALA A 5 -31.04 33.75 -45.06
CA ALA A 5 -31.36 35.13 -45.38
C ALA A 5 -30.85 36.11 -44.32
N LEU A 6 -30.98 35.76 -43.02
CA LEU A 6 -30.46 36.55 -41.90
C LEU A 6 -28.93 36.61 -41.92
N ALA A 7 -28.25 35.51 -42.24
CA ALA A 7 -26.79 35.47 -42.38
C ALA A 7 -26.28 36.33 -43.55
N CYS A 8 -27.02 36.38 -44.66
CA CYS A 8 -26.72 37.25 -45.80
C CYS A 8 -27.00 38.74 -45.49
N GLU A 9 -28.07 39.05 -44.76
CA GLU A 9 -28.40 40.41 -44.30
C GLU A 9 -27.34 40.95 -43.33
N LEU A 10 -26.85 40.09 -42.42
CA LEU A 10 -25.80 40.42 -41.45
C LEU A 10 -24.42 40.60 -42.12
N LYS A 11 -24.07 39.80 -43.14
CA LYS A 11 -22.83 39.98 -43.93
C LYS A 11 -22.81 41.27 -44.74
N LYS A 12 -23.96 41.76 -45.20
CA LYS A 12 -24.06 43.00 -46.00
C LYS A 12 -23.91 44.29 -45.18
N ARG A 13 -24.03 44.26 -43.85
CA ARG A 13 -24.29 45.48 -43.07
C ARG A 13 -23.16 46.07 -42.22
N ARG A 14 -21.95 45.49 -42.08
CA ARG A 14 -20.94 46.13 -41.20
C ARG A 14 -19.50 46.07 -41.69
N ALA A 15 -19.16 47.10 -42.47
CA ALA A 15 -17.82 47.67 -42.50
C ALA A 15 -17.46 48.26 -41.11
N GLY A 16 -16.40 47.77 -40.48
CA GLY A 16 -15.50 48.60 -39.66
C GLY A 16 -15.68 48.69 -38.13
N ARG A 17 -16.67 48.06 -37.49
CA ARG A 17 -16.68 47.91 -36.01
C ARG A 17 -17.12 46.50 -35.62
N LEU A 18 -16.20 45.75 -35.00
CA LEU A 18 -16.51 44.47 -34.35
C LEU A 18 -17.32 44.76 -33.08
N GLU A 19 -18.64 44.83 -33.20
CA GLU A 19 -19.50 44.55 -32.05
C GLU A 19 -19.33 43.07 -31.73
N VAL A 20 -18.96 42.76 -30.48
CA VAL A 20 -18.95 41.39 -29.97
C VAL A 20 -20.39 40.88 -30.01
N VAL A 21 -20.68 40.01 -30.97
CA VAL A 21 -21.96 39.32 -31.04
C VAL A 21 -21.90 38.21 -30.00
N TRP A 22 -22.44 38.47 -28.82
CA TRP A 22 -22.57 37.49 -27.76
C TRP A 22 -23.59 36.42 -28.19
N THR A 23 -23.13 35.19 -28.32
CA THR A 23 -24.04 34.04 -28.47
C THR A 23 -24.70 33.74 -27.12
N LEU A 24 -25.80 32.98 -27.15
CA LEU A 24 -26.39 32.45 -25.91
C LEU A 24 -25.37 31.65 -25.09
N GLU A 25 -24.44 30.97 -25.76
CA GLU A 25 -23.36 30.23 -25.12
C GLU A 25 -22.36 31.16 -24.42
N ASP A 26 -22.06 32.32 -25.00
CA ASP A 26 -21.16 33.30 -24.37
C ASP A 26 -21.80 33.95 -23.14
N VAL A 27 -23.10 34.25 -23.20
CA VAL A 27 -23.85 34.75 -22.05
C VAL A 27 -23.89 33.71 -20.92
N GLU A 28 -24.07 32.44 -21.26
CA GLU A 28 -24.07 31.35 -20.28
C GLU A 28 -22.68 31.15 -19.66
N LYS A 29 -21.60 31.22 -20.45
CA LYS A 29 -20.22 31.18 -19.94
C LYS A 29 -19.93 32.33 -18.98
N LEU A 30 -20.39 33.55 -19.29
CA LEU A 30 -20.23 34.72 -18.41
C LEU A 30 -21.00 34.56 -17.10
N LYS A 31 -22.20 33.97 -17.13
CA LYS A 31 -22.97 33.65 -15.91
C LYS A 31 -22.26 32.61 -15.07
N GLN A 32 -21.80 31.52 -15.69
CA GLN A 32 -21.08 30.45 -14.99
C GLN A 32 -19.79 30.95 -14.33
N ALA A 33 -19.07 31.87 -14.97
CA ALA A 33 -17.86 32.47 -14.39
C ALA A 33 -18.11 33.16 -13.03
N ARG A 34 -19.34 33.66 -12.78
CA ARG A 34 -19.74 34.31 -11.53
C ARG A 34 -20.16 33.33 -10.43
N TYR A 35 -20.29 32.03 -10.70
CA TYR A 35 -20.72 31.06 -9.67
C TYR A 35 -19.74 30.96 -8.49
N GLY A 36 -18.48 31.33 -8.67
CA GLY A 36 -17.52 31.41 -7.56
C GLY A 36 -17.65 32.66 -6.68
N GLU A 37 -18.60 33.56 -6.98
CA GLU A 37 -18.83 34.82 -6.27
C GLU A 37 -20.05 34.71 -5.34
N VAL A 38 -19.88 35.02 -4.06
CA VAL A 38 -20.99 35.02 -3.08
C VAL A 38 -22.11 35.98 -3.51
N ALA A 39 -21.76 37.13 -4.09
CA ALA A 39 -22.72 38.13 -4.56
C ALA A 39 -23.70 37.58 -5.62
N TYR A 40 -23.23 36.71 -6.53
CA TYR A 40 -24.11 36.05 -7.50
C TYR A 40 -25.19 35.22 -6.80
N TRP A 41 -24.81 34.47 -5.76
CA TRP A 41 -25.72 33.63 -5.01
C TRP A 41 -26.67 34.45 -4.12
N GLU A 42 -26.20 35.51 -3.46
CA GLU A 42 -27.06 36.44 -2.72
C GLU A 42 -28.14 37.05 -3.63
N GLU A 43 -27.78 37.55 -4.82
CA GLU A 43 -28.73 38.07 -5.82
C GLU A 43 -29.77 37.00 -6.21
N ARG A 44 -29.31 35.76 -6.44
CA ARG A 44 -30.18 34.64 -6.82
C ARG A 44 -31.16 34.28 -5.70
N TYR A 45 -30.68 34.10 -4.47
CA TYR A 45 -31.51 33.70 -3.33
C TYR A 45 -32.49 34.79 -2.92
N HIS A 46 -32.09 36.07 -3.00
CA HIS A 46 -33.01 37.18 -2.84
C HIS A 46 -34.13 37.14 -3.90
N ALA A 47 -33.79 36.86 -5.17
CA ALA A 47 -34.79 36.80 -6.24
C ALA A 47 -35.73 35.59 -6.12
N SER A 48 -35.26 34.48 -5.54
CA SER A 48 -36.04 33.26 -5.32
C SER A 48 -36.46 33.06 -3.86
N LYS A 49 -36.62 34.14 -3.10
CA LYS A 49 -36.92 34.08 -1.67
C LYS A 49 -38.17 33.22 -1.40
N GLY A 50 -38.07 32.33 -0.41
CA GLY A 50 -39.15 31.39 -0.05
C GLY A 50 -39.26 30.18 -0.97
N SER A 51 -38.32 29.98 -1.90
CA SER A 51 -38.25 28.78 -2.73
C SER A 51 -37.06 27.89 -2.36
N GLU A 52 -37.35 26.61 -2.18
CA GLU A 52 -36.34 25.57 -1.98
C GLU A 52 -35.84 25.08 -3.34
N PHE A 53 -34.54 24.81 -3.43
CA PHE A 53 -33.96 24.35 -4.69
C PHE A 53 -32.77 23.43 -4.47
N ASP A 54 -32.85 22.24 -5.07
CA ASP A 54 -31.76 21.30 -5.13
C ASP A 54 -31.02 21.38 -6.46
N TRP A 55 -29.83 21.96 -6.42
CA TRP A 55 -28.92 21.88 -7.56
C TRP A 55 -28.34 20.46 -7.67
N LEU A 56 -28.12 20.00 -8.90
CA LEU A 56 -27.66 18.67 -9.31
C LEU A 56 -28.70 17.55 -9.11
N CYS A 57 -29.12 17.32 -7.87
CA CYS A 57 -30.01 16.22 -7.48
C CYS A 57 -30.54 16.40 -6.05
N ASP A 58 -31.60 15.67 -5.73
CA ASP A 58 -32.21 15.61 -4.39
C ASP A 58 -31.48 14.64 -3.43
N TRP A 59 -31.91 14.61 -2.17
CA TRP A 59 -31.39 13.65 -1.19
C TRP A 59 -31.61 12.21 -1.64
N GLY A 60 -32.80 11.86 -2.14
CA GLY A 60 -33.15 10.51 -2.58
C GLY A 60 -32.14 9.91 -3.56
N THR A 61 -31.64 10.72 -4.49
CA THR A 61 -30.63 10.34 -5.49
C THR A 61 -29.30 9.93 -4.85
N VAL A 62 -28.81 10.71 -3.89
CA VAL A 62 -27.48 10.49 -3.29
C VAL A 62 -27.53 9.72 -1.98
N LYS A 63 -28.72 9.55 -1.39
CA LYS A 63 -28.98 8.95 -0.08
C LYS A 63 -28.22 7.66 0.11
N GLU A 64 -28.41 6.69 -0.77
CA GLU A 64 -27.74 5.40 -0.63
C GLU A 64 -26.22 5.52 -0.63
N THR A 65 -25.68 6.37 -1.50
CA THR A 65 -24.23 6.56 -1.63
C THR A 65 -23.65 7.30 -0.44
N VAL A 66 -24.32 8.35 0.03
CA VAL A 66 -23.92 9.13 1.20
C VAL A 66 -24.03 8.30 2.47
N MET A 67 -25.12 7.56 2.67
CA MET A 67 -25.31 6.65 3.80
C MET A 67 -24.26 5.54 3.80
N ARG A 68 -23.87 5.03 2.62
CA ARG A 68 -22.78 4.04 2.47
C ARG A 68 -21.40 4.66 2.70
N ALA A 69 -21.23 5.94 2.39
CA ALA A 69 -19.98 6.67 2.62
C ALA A 69 -19.77 7.01 4.09
N ALA A 70 -20.85 7.37 4.80
CA ALA A 70 -20.84 7.79 6.19
C ALA A 70 -20.33 6.69 7.14
N PRO A 71 -19.57 7.03 8.20
CA PRO A 71 -19.24 6.09 9.26
C PRO A 71 -20.48 5.45 9.90
N LYS A 72 -20.40 4.17 10.30
CA LYS A 72 -21.54 3.45 10.92
C LYS A 72 -22.12 4.14 12.17
N LYS A 73 -21.29 4.88 12.92
CA LYS A 73 -21.68 5.63 14.13
C LYS A 73 -21.74 7.14 13.87
N THR A 74 -22.10 7.55 12.66
CA THR A 74 -22.25 8.97 12.32
C THR A 74 -23.28 9.60 13.24
N ARG A 75 -22.90 10.73 13.83
CA ARG A 75 -23.79 11.54 14.65
C ARG A 75 -23.81 13.00 14.19
N ARG A 76 -22.66 13.53 13.75
CA ARG A 76 -22.53 14.94 13.36
C ARG A 76 -22.13 15.07 11.90
N VAL A 77 -22.91 15.82 11.14
CA VAL A 77 -22.70 16.09 9.71
C VAL A 77 -22.61 17.59 9.48
N LEU A 78 -21.67 18.01 8.63
CA LEU A 78 -21.60 19.37 8.11
C LEU A 78 -21.98 19.35 6.63
N HIS A 79 -22.99 20.09 6.24
CA HIS A 79 -23.38 20.29 4.83
C HIS A 79 -22.95 21.70 4.41
N VAL A 80 -21.86 21.78 3.63
CA VAL A 80 -21.28 23.06 3.18
C VAL A 80 -21.85 23.49 1.84
N GLY A 81 -21.97 24.81 1.65
CA GLY A 81 -22.64 25.41 0.50
C GLY A 81 -24.08 24.90 0.36
N CYS A 82 -24.80 24.85 1.48
CA CYS A 82 -26.12 24.23 1.54
C CYS A 82 -27.16 24.98 0.68
N GLY A 83 -26.95 26.26 0.39
CA GLY A 83 -27.90 27.11 -0.30
C GLY A 83 -29.29 27.02 0.31
N THR A 84 -30.30 26.89 -0.56
CA THR A 84 -31.70 26.62 -0.18
C THR A 84 -32.11 25.16 -0.44
N SER A 85 -31.16 24.23 -0.38
CA SER A 85 -31.42 22.80 -0.52
C SER A 85 -32.07 22.22 0.73
N VAL A 86 -33.10 21.38 0.54
CA VAL A 86 -33.71 20.61 1.65
C VAL A 86 -32.96 19.33 1.96
N LEU A 87 -31.90 19.01 1.22
CA LEU A 87 -31.14 17.77 1.41
C LEU A 87 -30.68 17.59 2.86
N GLY A 88 -30.15 18.64 3.49
CA GLY A 88 -29.72 18.58 4.89
C GLY A 88 -30.86 18.40 5.88
N VAL A 89 -32.05 18.91 5.55
CA VAL A 89 -33.28 18.77 6.35
C VAL A 89 -33.79 17.33 6.26
N GLU A 90 -33.93 16.80 5.05
CA GLU A 90 -34.35 15.42 4.80
C GLU A 90 -33.37 14.42 5.41
N MET A 91 -32.07 14.65 5.26
CA MET A 91 -31.03 13.85 5.89
C MET A 91 -31.19 13.82 7.42
N ALA A 92 -31.35 14.97 8.06
CA ALA A 92 -31.52 15.03 9.51
C ALA A 92 -32.78 14.26 9.97
N ARG A 93 -33.91 14.46 9.27
CA ARG A 93 -35.19 13.82 9.59
C ARG A 93 -35.14 12.30 9.46
N GLU A 94 -34.54 11.79 8.40
CA GLU A 94 -34.51 10.36 8.13
C GLU A 94 -33.47 9.62 8.98
N THR A 95 -32.35 10.26 9.30
CA THR A 95 -31.20 9.60 9.99
C THR A 95 -31.15 9.88 11.49
N GLY A 96 -31.76 10.97 11.94
CA GLY A 96 -31.61 11.49 13.30
C GLY A 96 -30.22 12.08 13.58
N TRP A 97 -29.41 12.36 12.55
CA TRP A 97 -28.10 12.99 12.72
C TRP A 97 -28.22 14.49 13.02
N GLU A 98 -27.26 15.01 13.76
CA GLU A 98 -27.05 16.45 13.93
C GLU A 98 -26.43 16.99 12.65
N VAL A 99 -27.25 17.62 11.79
CA VAL A 99 -26.80 18.23 10.53
C VAL A 99 -26.68 19.74 10.70
N VAL A 100 -25.46 20.24 10.59
CA VAL A 100 -25.14 21.67 10.49
C VAL A 100 -25.06 22.05 9.02
N ASN A 101 -25.96 22.93 8.58
CA ASN A 101 -25.98 23.44 7.21
C ASN A 101 -25.28 24.80 7.19
N ALA A 102 -24.29 24.96 6.31
CA ALA A 102 -23.48 26.17 6.22
C ALA A 102 -23.40 26.69 4.79
N ASP A 103 -23.51 28.01 4.63
CA ASP A 103 -23.37 28.70 3.35
C ASP A 103 -22.73 30.08 3.55
N ALA A 104 -22.07 30.60 2.51
CA ALA A 104 -21.50 31.94 2.55
C ALA A 104 -22.57 33.03 2.31
N SER A 105 -23.71 32.68 1.69
CA SER A 105 -24.84 33.59 1.50
C SER A 105 -25.68 33.70 2.76
N SER A 106 -25.77 34.93 3.27
CA SER A 106 -26.63 35.26 4.40
C SER A 106 -28.12 35.18 4.04
N GLU A 107 -28.51 35.53 2.82
CA GLU A 107 -29.90 35.41 2.35
C GLU A 107 -30.37 33.96 2.37
N ALA A 108 -29.54 33.01 1.91
CA ALA A 108 -29.87 31.58 1.97
C ALA A 108 -30.06 31.11 3.41
N ILE A 109 -29.12 31.45 4.30
CA ILE A 109 -29.16 31.03 5.72
C ILE A 109 -30.37 31.61 6.44
N VAL A 110 -30.72 32.88 6.20
CA VAL A 110 -31.92 33.50 6.80
C VAL A 110 -33.18 32.82 6.28
N ALA A 111 -33.31 32.66 4.96
CA ALA A 111 -34.49 32.04 4.36
C ALA A 111 -34.70 30.60 4.85
N MET A 112 -33.64 29.80 4.93
CA MET A 112 -33.73 28.41 5.37
C MET A 112 -33.96 28.28 6.87
N ARG A 113 -33.44 29.20 7.69
CA ARG A 113 -33.74 29.24 9.12
C ARG A 113 -35.20 29.62 9.40
N GLU A 114 -35.79 30.49 8.58
CA GLU A 114 -37.23 30.81 8.66
C GLU A 114 -38.10 29.62 8.25
N ALA A 115 -37.73 28.91 7.18
CA ALA A 115 -38.48 27.75 6.68
C ALA A 115 -38.35 26.50 7.55
N TRP A 116 -37.15 26.25 8.10
CA TRP A 116 -36.80 25.06 8.88
C TRP A 116 -36.08 25.43 10.19
N PRO A 117 -36.80 26.05 11.15
CA PRO A 117 -36.20 26.58 12.38
C PRO A 117 -35.66 25.51 13.34
N GLU A 118 -36.05 24.24 13.17
CA GLU A 118 -35.56 23.12 13.95
C GLU A 118 -34.17 22.62 13.51
N ASN A 119 -33.69 23.04 12.33
CA ASN A 119 -32.40 22.66 11.78
C ASN A 119 -31.30 23.67 12.16
N SER A 120 -30.04 23.21 12.14
CA SER A 120 -28.88 24.08 12.40
C SER A 120 -28.40 24.75 11.12
N TRP A 121 -28.31 26.08 11.13
CA TRP A 121 -27.95 26.93 10.00
C TRP A 121 -26.88 27.95 10.39
N GLU A 122 -25.76 27.99 9.66
CA GLU A 122 -24.59 28.83 9.95
C GLU A 122 -24.12 29.58 8.71
N ALA A 123 -23.86 30.88 8.84
CA ALA A 123 -23.21 31.65 7.76
C ALA A 123 -21.69 31.46 7.86
N SER A 124 -21.06 30.83 6.86
CA SER A 124 -19.63 30.53 6.88
C SER A 124 -19.07 30.33 5.46
N ASP A 125 -17.84 30.80 5.23
CA ASP A 125 -17.10 30.56 3.99
C ASP A 125 -16.42 29.19 4.04
N ALA A 126 -16.91 28.26 3.23
CA ALA A 126 -16.41 26.89 3.18
C ALA A 126 -14.94 26.76 2.70
N THR A 127 -14.33 27.82 2.18
CA THR A 127 -12.89 27.86 1.83
C THR A 127 -11.99 28.17 3.04
N ALA A 128 -12.56 28.67 4.14
CA ALA A 128 -11.85 28.96 5.39
C ALA A 128 -12.81 28.90 6.60
N MET A 129 -12.95 27.72 7.19
CA MET A 129 -13.96 27.45 8.22
C MET A 129 -13.36 26.86 9.52
N PRO A 130 -12.40 27.55 10.17
CA PRO A 130 -11.64 27.03 11.32
C PRO A 130 -12.51 26.60 12.52
N GLU A 131 -13.70 27.19 12.65
CA GLU A 131 -14.72 26.89 13.65
C GLU A 131 -15.30 25.47 13.52
N PHE A 132 -15.31 24.91 12.31
CA PHE A 132 -15.86 23.58 12.08
C PHE A 132 -14.81 22.48 12.27
N ARG A 133 -15.04 21.64 13.29
CA ARG A 133 -14.20 20.48 13.65
C ARG A 133 -15.03 19.34 14.23
N GLY A 134 -14.52 18.11 14.04
CA GLY A 134 -15.05 16.93 14.71
C GLY A 134 -16.35 16.39 14.11
N PHE A 135 -16.57 16.63 12.81
CA PHE A 135 -17.70 16.05 12.09
C PHE A 135 -17.35 14.63 11.62
N ASP A 136 -18.34 13.73 11.64
CA ASP A 136 -18.17 12.38 11.11
C ASP A 136 -18.22 12.39 9.57
N LEU A 137 -19.08 13.23 9.01
CA LEU A 137 -19.23 13.44 7.57
C LEU A 137 -19.30 14.94 7.27
N VAL A 138 -18.59 15.36 6.22
CA VAL A 138 -18.79 16.65 5.57
C VAL A 138 -19.35 16.37 4.19
N LEU A 139 -20.43 17.03 3.82
CA LEU A 139 -21.09 16.92 2.53
C LEU A 139 -20.98 18.26 1.79
N ASP A 140 -20.52 18.19 0.56
CA ASP A 140 -20.64 19.25 -0.45
C ASP A 140 -21.56 18.75 -1.56
N LYS A 141 -22.53 19.56 -2.00
CA LYS A 141 -23.30 19.32 -3.22
C LYS A 141 -23.30 20.56 -4.11
N GLY A 142 -22.44 20.54 -5.12
CA GLY A 142 -22.35 21.61 -6.13
C GLY A 142 -21.54 22.84 -5.72
N THR A 143 -21.05 22.95 -4.48
CA THR A 143 -20.18 24.08 -4.07
C THR A 143 -18.85 24.01 -4.80
N LEU A 144 -18.25 22.82 -4.90
CA LEU A 144 -17.05 22.64 -5.71
C LEU A 144 -17.32 22.89 -7.20
N ASP A 145 -18.52 22.60 -7.71
CA ASP A 145 -18.92 22.98 -9.09
C ASP A 145 -18.90 24.49 -9.27
N ALA A 146 -19.55 25.23 -8.36
CA ALA A 146 -19.58 26.68 -8.36
C ALA A 146 -18.17 27.30 -8.36
N LEU A 147 -17.29 26.81 -7.46
CA LEU A 147 -15.91 27.29 -7.37
C LEU A 147 -15.06 26.86 -8.57
N ALA A 148 -15.34 25.71 -9.19
CA ALA A 148 -14.58 25.24 -10.34
C ALA A 148 -14.92 25.99 -11.64
N CYS A 149 -16.04 26.71 -11.70
CA CYS A 149 -16.35 27.60 -12.83
C CYS A 149 -15.46 28.85 -12.87
N ASN A 150 -14.85 29.23 -11.73
CA ASN A 150 -13.96 30.39 -11.67
C ASN A 150 -12.62 30.09 -12.38
N ALA A 151 -11.97 31.14 -12.91
CA ALA A 151 -10.63 31.03 -13.50
C ALA A 151 -9.59 30.62 -12.45
N ASP A 152 -9.70 31.18 -11.24
CA ASP A 152 -8.86 30.80 -10.11
C ASP A 152 -9.33 29.48 -9.48
N LYS A 153 -8.54 28.42 -9.67
CA LYS A 153 -8.82 27.09 -9.11
C LYS A 153 -8.38 26.95 -7.64
N GLY A 154 -7.71 27.96 -7.07
CA GLY A 154 -7.20 27.95 -5.70
C GLY A 154 -8.30 27.75 -4.65
N LYS A 155 -9.41 28.48 -4.79
CA LYS A 155 -10.57 28.37 -3.87
C LYS A 155 -11.18 26.97 -3.83
N GLY A 156 -11.28 26.30 -4.97
CA GLY A 156 -11.75 24.90 -5.01
C GLY A 156 -10.83 23.96 -4.24
N LYS A 157 -9.50 24.15 -4.30
CA LYS A 157 -8.54 23.37 -3.51
C LYS A 157 -8.64 23.66 -2.01
N GLN A 158 -8.89 24.92 -1.64
CA GLN A 158 -9.10 25.34 -0.26
C GLN A 158 -10.37 24.71 0.33
N LEU A 159 -11.49 24.74 -0.39
CA LEU A 159 -12.73 24.05 -0.02
C LEU A 159 -12.48 22.57 0.31
N VAL A 160 -11.85 21.84 -0.61
CA VAL A 160 -11.57 20.41 -0.42
C VAL A 160 -10.67 20.17 0.80
N ALA A 161 -9.67 21.03 1.02
CA ALA A 161 -8.76 20.92 2.16
C ALA A 161 -9.49 21.14 3.49
N GLU A 162 -10.32 22.17 3.59
CA GLU A 162 -11.10 22.49 4.77
C GLU A 162 -12.16 21.42 5.07
N CYS A 163 -12.86 20.92 4.05
CA CYS A 163 -13.83 19.84 4.23
C CYS A 163 -13.16 18.56 4.76
N CYS A 164 -12.00 18.18 4.19
CA CYS A 164 -11.22 17.05 4.68
C CYS A 164 -10.68 17.25 6.10
N ARG A 165 -10.45 18.51 6.52
CA ARG A 165 -9.97 18.85 7.87
C ARG A 165 -11.11 18.76 8.90
N ALA A 166 -12.28 19.29 8.56
CA ALA A 166 -13.44 19.37 9.44
C ALA A 166 -14.07 18.00 9.71
N GLY A 167 -14.04 17.11 8.71
CA GLY A 167 -14.69 15.79 8.73
C GLY A 167 -13.76 14.59 8.85
N ARG A 168 -14.33 13.44 9.26
CA ARG A 168 -13.69 12.12 9.09
C ARG A 168 -13.92 11.55 7.69
N VAL A 169 -15.05 11.85 7.08
CA VAL A 169 -15.34 11.56 5.68
C VAL A 169 -15.78 12.86 5.02
N PHE A 170 -15.32 13.10 3.80
CA PHE A 170 -15.80 14.16 2.94
C PHE A 170 -16.44 13.55 1.71
N ALA A 171 -17.71 13.86 1.45
CA ALA A 171 -18.43 13.48 0.25
C ALA A 171 -18.74 14.75 -0.56
N CYS A 172 -18.29 14.79 -1.81
CA CYS A 172 -18.51 15.89 -2.75
C CYS A 172 -19.35 15.37 -3.92
N VAL A 173 -20.56 15.89 -4.06
CA VAL A 173 -21.47 15.61 -5.17
C VAL A 173 -21.25 16.68 -6.24
N SER A 174 -20.93 16.26 -7.46
CA SER A 174 -20.57 17.18 -8.54
C SER A 174 -21.00 16.68 -9.93
N PHE A 175 -21.35 17.59 -10.85
CA PHE A 175 -21.50 17.23 -12.28
C PHE A 175 -20.16 17.05 -12.99
N GLY A 176 -19.10 17.67 -12.49
CA GLY A 176 -17.75 17.49 -13.06
C GLY A 176 -17.30 16.04 -13.02
N GLN A 177 -16.84 15.56 -14.18
CA GLN A 177 -16.28 14.22 -14.36
C GLN A 177 -14.89 14.10 -13.71
N PRO A 178 -14.41 12.88 -13.42
CA PRO A 178 -13.15 12.65 -12.69
C PRO A 178 -11.95 13.38 -13.28
N GLU A 179 -11.88 13.46 -14.61
CA GLU A 179 -10.81 14.11 -15.39
C GLU A 179 -10.66 15.59 -15.00
N THR A 180 -11.76 16.24 -14.63
CA THR A 180 -11.78 17.66 -14.23
C THR A 180 -11.76 17.84 -12.72
N ARG A 181 -12.35 16.91 -11.98
CA ARG A 181 -12.66 17.11 -10.56
C ARG A 181 -11.55 16.60 -9.65
N LEU A 182 -10.87 15.51 -10.00
CA LEU A 182 -9.79 14.92 -9.19
C LEU A 182 -8.61 15.87 -8.99
N PHE A 183 -8.40 16.83 -9.90
CA PHE A 183 -7.40 17.89 -9.76
C PHE A 183 -7.50 18.67 -8.43
N PHE A 184 -8.72 18.92 -7.93
CA PHE A 184 -8.93 19.67 -6.69
C PHE A 184 -8.57 18.87 -5.42
N PHE A 185 -8.51 17.55 -5.52
CA PHE A 185 -8.25 16.65 -4.39
C PHE A 185 -6.76 16.40 -4.14
N GLY A 186 -5.89 16.71 -5.10
CA GLY A 186 -4.44 16.50 -5.00
C GLY A 186 -4.10 15.02 -4.86
N ASN A 187 -3.13 14.67 -4.00
CA ASN A 187 -2.68 13.28 -3.78
C ASN A 187 -3.59 12.47 -2.82
N ARG A 188 -4.83 12.91 -2.60
CA ARG A 188 -5.78 12.20 -1.73
C ARG A 188 -6.32 10.97 -2.45
N ASP A 189 -6.64 9.94 -1.66
CA ASP A 189 -7.33 8.76 -2.15
C ASP A 189 -8.84 9.06 -2.22
N VAL A 190 -9.40 9.02 -3.44
CA VAL A 190 -10.77 9.47 -3.73
C VAL A 190 -11.56 8.34 -4.37
N ALA A 191 -12.56 7.83 -3.66
CA ALA A 191 -13.54 6.92 -4.27
C ALA A 191 -14.53 7.74 -5.09
N THR A 192 -14.84 7.30 -6.31
CA THR A 192 -15.78 7.99 -7.21
C THR A 192 -16.97 7.10 -7.49
N HIS A 193 -18.18 7.62 -7.27
CA HIS A 193 -19.42 6.92 -7.57
C HIS A 193 -20.20 7.70 -8.62
N LYS A 194 -20.56 7.05 -9.73
CA LYS A 194 -21.38 7.64 -10.79
C LYS A 194 -22.83 7.24 -10.58
N LEU A 195 -23.72 8.22 -10.44
CA LEU A 195 -25.15 8.00 -10.18
C LEU A 195 -25.98 8.57 -11.33
N PRO A 196 -26.93 7.80 -11.89
CA PRO A 196 -27.83 8.30 -12.91
C PRO A 196 -28.81 9.30 -12.28
N VAL A 197 -29.06 10.40 -13.00
CA VAL A 197 -30.10 11.38 -12.66
C VAL A 197 -31.02 11.51 -13.85
N ALA A 198 -32.30 11.27 -13.61
CA ALA A 198 -33.32 11.47 -14.64
C ALA A 198 -33.48 12.96 -14.94
N THR A 199 -33.43 13.32 -16.22
CA THR A 199 -33.69 14.68 -16.71
C THR A 199 -34.78 14.63 -17.77
N THR A 200 -35.33 15.80 -18.11
CA THR A 200 -36.31 15.93 -19.19
C THR A 200 -35.77 15.49 -20.55
N SER A 201 -34.45 15.52 -20.76
CA SER A 201 -33.75 15.15 -22.00
C SER A 201 -33.16 13.74 -22.00
N GLY A 202 -33.43 12.93 -20.96
CA GLY A 202 -32.86 11.59 -20.80
C GLY A 202 -32.11 11.43 -19.47
N THR A 203 -31.13 10.54 -19.42
CA THR A 203 -30.36 10.27 -18.19
C THR A 203 -29.03 11.03 -18.22
N THR A 204 -28.80 11.91 -17.25
CA THR A 204 -27.47 12.48 -16.98
C THR A 204 -26.83 11.76 -15.80
N TYR A 205 -25.62 12.17 -15.40
CA TYR A 205 -24.91 11.57 -14.29
C TYR A 205 -24.34 12.62 -13.35
N VAL A 206 -24.50 12.39 -12.05
CA VAL A 206 -23.73 13.08 -11.01
C VAL A 206 -22.65 12.14 -10.49
N TYR A 207 -21.56 12.72 -10.01
CA TYR A 207 -20.43 11.99 -9.44
C TYR A 207 -20.33 12.34 -7.95
N VAL A 208 -20.22 11.32 -7.10
CA VAL A 208 -19.95 11.48 -5.68
C VAL A 208 -18.50 11.08 -5.42
N TYR A 209 -17.68 12.06 -5.08
CA TYR A 209 -16.28 11.90 -4.70
C TYR A 209 -16.18 11.78 -3.19
N VAL A 210 -15.74 10.63 -2.71
CA VAL A 210 -15.64 10.33 -1.28
C VAL A 210 -14.18 10.23 -0.89
N VAL A 211 -13.75 11.18 -0.06
CA VAL A 211 -12.47 11.13 0.63
C VAL A 211 -12.71 10.67 2.05
N ARG A 212 -12.12 9.55 2.42
CA ARG A 212 -12.07 9.14 3.82
C ARG A 212 -10.78 9.71 4.40
N ARG A 213 -10.88 10.49 5.46
CA ARG A 213 -9.72 10.83 6.27
C ARG A 213 -9.10 9.50 6.65
N ARG A 214 -7.90 9.23 6.12
CA ARG A 214 -7.05 8.16 6.67
C ARG A 214 -6.92 8.53 8.13
N LEU A 215 -7.62 7.78 8.98
CA LEU A 215 -7.27 7.81 10.37
C LEU A 215 -5.77 7.48 10.38
N ARG A 216 -4.98 8.37 10.98
CA ARG A 216 -3.83 7.91 11.74
C ARG A 216 -4.41 6.97 12.79
N LEU A 217 -4.69 5.73 12.40
CA LEU A 217 -5.31 4.71 13.22
C LEU A 217 -4.17 3.79 13.59
N SER A 218 -3.98 3.65 14.89
CA SER A 218 -3.32 2.52 15.52
C SER A 218 -3.71 1.21 14.83
N PHE A 219 -2.72 0.54 14.22
CA PHE A 219 -2.63 -0.90 13.89
C PHE A 219 -3.74 -1.69 13.17
N PHE A 220 -5.04 -1.44 13.32
CA PHE A 220 -6.05 -2.50 13.14
C PHE A 220 -6.75 -2.57 11.75
N GLY A 221 -6.65 -1.54 10.90
CA GLY A 221 -7.47 -1.41 9.68
C GLY A 221 -6.85 -1.91 8.36
N ILE A 222 -5.58 -2.33 8.37
CA ILE A 222 -4.79 -2.67 7.17
C ILE A 222 -5.18 -4.02 6.54
N PHE A 223 -5.90 -4.87 7.28
CA PHE A 223 -6.13 -6.28 6.97
C PHE A 223 -7.01 -6.61 5.75
N VAL A 224 -7.93 -5.72 5.36
CA VAL A 224 -9.04 -6.07 4.46
C VAL A 224 -8.78 -5.70 2.99
N PHE A 225 -7.92 -4.71 2.72
CA PHE A 225 -7.67 -4.22 1.36
C PHE A 225 -6.83 -5.18 0.50
N ILE A 226 -6.10 -6.10 1.11
CA ILE A 226 -5.13 -6.95 0.44
C ILE A 226 -5.81 -8.06 -0.39
N ILE A 227 -7.01 -8.51 0.00
CA ILE A 227 -7.73 -9.60 -0.67
C ILE A 227 -8.24 -9.19 -2.07
N ALA A 228 -8.56 -7.91 -2.30
CA ALA A 228 -9.14 -7.46 -3.57
C ALA A 228 -8.11 -7.30 -4.70
N GLY A 229 -6.83 -7.08 -4.38
CA GLY A 229 -5.75 -6.99 -5.38
C GLY A 229 -5.33 -8.34 -5.96
N TRP A 230 -5.65 -9.44 -5.27
CA TRP A 230 -5.22 -10.79 -5.61
C TRP A 230 -5.97 -11.41 -6.81
N LEU A 231 -7.14 -10.87 -7.17
CA LEU A 231 -7.97 -11.39 -8.28
C LEU A 231 -7.66 -10.78 -9.66
N ALA A 232 -6.69 -9.85 -9.77
CA ALA A 232 -6.45 -9.07 -10.99
C ALA A 232 -5.17 -9.44 -11.77
N VAL A 233 -4.36 -10.38 -11.30
CA VAL A 233 -3.17 -10.84 -12.03
C VAL A 233 -3.51 -12.16 -12.71
N ARG A 234 -3.84 -12.10 -13.99
CA ARG A 234 -3.82 -13.26 -14.89
C ARG A 234 -2.40 -13.43 -15.43
N ASP A 235 -1.87 -14.64 -15.28
CA ASP A 235 -0.84 -15.22 -16.15
C ASP A 235 -1.26 -15.02 -17.60
N ASP A 236 -0.44 -14.35 -18.42
CA ASP A 236 -0.49 -14.52 -19.88
C ASP A 236 0.75 -14.02 -20.65
N ASP A 237 1.78 -13.42 -20.02
CA ASP A 237 2.98 -12.92 -20.74
C ASP A 237 4.33 -13.23 -20.05
N ALA A 238 4.46 -14.36 -19.35
CA ALA A 238 5.78 -14.80 -18.87
C ALA A 238 6.54 -15.56 -19.98
N PRO A 239 7.79 -15.19 -20.31
CA PRO A 239 8.58 -15.95 -21.28
C PRO A 239 8.84 -17.38 -20.76
N PRO A 240 8.90 -18.38 -21.65
CA PRO A 240 9.05 -19.78 -21.23
C PRO A 240 10.37 -20.01 -20.49
N ILE A 241 10.28 -20.67 -19.34
CA ILE A 241 11.40 -21.13 -18.52
C ILE A 241 12.20 -22.17 -19.33
N PRO A 242 13.53 -22.02 -19.48
CA PRO A 242 14.35 -23.03 -20.15
C PRO A 242 14.30 -24.38 -19.44
N ALA A 243 14.16 -25.47 -20.19
CA ALA A 243 14.09 -26.82 -19.64
C ALA A 243 15.41 -27.28 -18.99
N GLU A 244 15.26 -28.01 -17.88
CA GLU A 244 16.32 -28.59 -17.03
C GLU A 244 17.48 -29.23 -17.80
N ALA A 245 18.69 -28.80 -17.47
CA ALA A 245 19.86 -29.66 -17.55
C ALA A 245 20.21 -30.06 -16.12
N SER A 246 20.17 -31.36 -15.82
CA SER A 246 20.45 -31.92 -14.51
C SER A 246 21.80 -31.42 -13.95
N LEU A 247 21.74 -30.81 -12.77
CA LEU A 247 22.93 -30.39 -12.02
C LEU A 247 22.83 -30.95 -10.60
N GLU A 248 23.18 -32.22 -10.46
CA GLU A 248 23.95 -32.65 -9.29
C GLU A 248 25.43 -32.32 -9.54
N PRO A 249 26.18 -31.96 -8.49
CA PRO A 249 27.09 -30.83 -8.49
C PRO A 249 28.27 -31.05 -9.43
N ARG A 250 28.45 -30.15 -10.40
CA ARG A 250 29.81 -29.83 -10.82
C ARG A 250 30.42 -28.98 -9.68
N PRO A 251 31.69 -29.21 -9.30
CA PRO A 251 32.44 -28.22 -8.55
C PRO A 251 32.28 -26.84 -9.20
N GLY A 252 31.96 -25.82 -8.41
CA GLY A 252 31.53 -24.52 -8.94
C GLY A 252 30.01 -24.52 -9.10
N THR A 253 29.31 -23.91 -8.16
CA THR A 253 29.10 -22.48 -8.28
C THR A 253 29.49 -21.69 -7.03
N ALA A 254 30.47 -22.14 -6.23
CA ALA A 254 31.03 -21.26 -5.18
C ALA A 254 31.42 -19.88 -5.72
N GLN A 255 31.88 -19.83 -6.98
CA GLN A 255 32.08 -18.59 -7.72
C GLN A 255 30.78 -17.80 -7.92
N CYS A 256 29.71 -18.45 -8.35
CA CYS A 256 28.43 -17.81 -8.57
C CYS A 256 27.73 -17.42 -7.26
N ASN A 257 27.78 -18.25 -6.22
CA ASN A 257 27.28 -17.93 -4.87
C ASN A 257 28.04 -16.71 -4.33
N TYR A 258 29.35 -16.64 -4.58
CA TYR A 258 30.15 -15.47 -4.27
C TYR A 258 29.69 -14.23 -5.06
N GLU A 259 29.43 -14.34 -6.36
CA GLU A 259 28.95 -13.24 -7.22
C GLU A 259 27.55 -12.77 -6.82
N VAL A 260 26.62 -13.70 -6.61
CA VAL A 260 25.27 -13.45 -6.11
C VAL A 260 25.32 -12.76 -4.76
N LEU A 261 26.13 -13.24 -3.82
CA LEU A 261 26.28 -12.63 -2.49
C LEU A 261 26.91 -11.23 -2.58
N ARG A 262 27.91 -11.04 -3.45
CA ARG A 262 28.52 -9.72 -3.72
C ARG A 262 27.49 -8.73 -4.23
N ASP A 263 26.70 -9.12 -5.23
CA ASP A 263 25.74 -8.23 -5.88
C ASP A 263 24.49 -8.02 -5.02
N PHE A 264 24.06 -9.04 -4.28
CA PHE A 264 23.09 -8.90 -3.21
C PHE A 264 23.54 -7.88 -2.18
N SER A 265 24.78 -7.95 -1.69
CA SER A 265 25.29 -7.03 -0.67
C SER A 265 25.26 -5.57 -1.15
N ARG A 266 25.48 -5.32 -2.45
CA ARG A 266 25.33 -3.99 -3.07
C ARG A 266 23.88 -3.53 -3.09
N VAL A 267 22.95 -4.41 -3.47
CA VAL A 267 21.52 -4.10 -3.57
C VAL A 267 20.89 -3.89 -2.19
N ALA A 268 21.33 -4.67 -1.21
CA ALA A 268 20.88 -4.66 0.18
C ALA A 268 21.57 -3.58 1.02
N THR A 269 22.29 -2.63 0.41
CA THR A 269 22.90 -1.50 1.13
C THR A 269 21.84 -0.73 1.94
N HIS A 270 22.15 -0.44 3.20
CA HIS A 270 21.26 0.21 4.18
C HIS A 270 20.02 -0.62 4.59
N LEU A 271 20.01 -1.92 4.29
CA LEU A 271 19.01 -2.87 4.81
C LEU A 271 19.61 -3.69 5.96
N GLU A 272 18.78 -4.08 6.91
CA GLU A 272 19.12 -4.99 8.01
C GLU A 272 18.94 -6.45 7.56
N TRP A 273 20.05 -7.13 7.34
CA TRP A 273 20.13 -8.54 6.92
C TRP A 273 21.40 -9.20 7.47
N THR A 274 21.43 -10.52 7.52
CA THR A 274 22.59 -11.33 7.90
C THR A 274 22.70 -12.58 7.04
N LEU A 275 23.90 -13.17 6.94
CA LEU A 275 24.04 -14.56 6.51
C LEU A 275 23.25 -15.49 7.43
N GLY A 276 22.67 -16.53 6.84
CA GLY A 276 21.94 -17.58 7.53
C GLY A 276 22.42 -18.98 7.13
N ALA A 277 21.85 -20.00 7.76
CA ALA A 277 21.95 -21.41 7.36
C ALA A 277 23.33 -21.85 6.80
N GLY A 278 23.39 -22.39 5.59
CA GLY A 278 24.58 -23.00 5.01
C GLY A 278 25.69 -21.98 4.80
N THR A 279 25.31 -20.77 4.41
CA THR A 279 26.25 -19.70 4.05
C THR A 279 26.94 -19.15 5.29
N LEU A 280 26.19 -18.97 6.37
CA LEU A 280 26.74 -18.62 7.67
C LEU A 280 27.64 -19.74 8.21
N LEU A 281 27.25 -21.00 8.01
CA LEU A 281 28.04 -22.14 8.46
C LEU A 281 29.40 -22.19 7.75
N GLY A 282 29.43 -21.92 6.44
CA GLY A 282 30.66 -21.73 5.67
C GLY A 282 31.51 -20.61 6.27
N ALA A 283 30.92 -19.43 6.42
CA ALA A 283 31.62 -18.27 6.93
C ALA A 283 32.28 -18.56 8.30
N MET A 284 31.54 -19.18 9.21
CA MET A 284 32.00 -19.48 10.57
C MET A 284 33.02 -20.62 10.65
N ARG A 285 32.92 -21.64 9.79
CA ARG A 285 33.87 -22.78 9.80
C ARG A 285 35.14 -22.51 9.03
N ALA A 286 35.01 -21.85 7.89
CA ALA A 286 36.03 -21.83 6.85
C ALA A 286 36.48 -20.42 6.47
N GLY A 287 35.79 -19.36 6.94
CA GLY A 287 36.07 -17.98 6.55
C GLY A 287 35.67 -17.68 5.10
N GLY A 288 34.72 -18.43 4.54
CA GLY A 288 34.25 -18.34 3.15
C GLY A 288 33.06 -19.26 2.91
N LEU A 289 32.70 -19.54 1.66
CA LEU A 289 31.57 -20.41 1.32
C LEU A 289 31.93 -21.90 1.43
N LEU A 290 30.94 -22.77 1.66
CA LEU A 290 31.18 -24.22 1.61
C LEU A 290 31.29 -24.67 0.15
N ALA A 291 32.21 -25.61 -0.13
CA ALA A 291 32.47 -26.05 -1.50
C ALA A 291 31.33 -26.88 -2.14
N TRP A 292 30.36 -27.31 -1.34
CA TRP A 292 29.23 -28.16 -1.72
C TRP A 292 27.88 -27.46 -1.48
N GLU A 293 27.89 -26.16 -1.19
CA GLU A 293 26.69 -25.34 -1.06
C GLU A 293 26.08 -25.09 -2.43
N ARG A 294 24.75 -25.16 -2.55
CA ARG A 294 24.04 -24.96 -3.83
C ARG A 294 23.47 -23.56 -3.99
N ASP A 295 23.19 -22.90 -2.89
CA ASP A 295 22.51 -21.62 -2.80
C ASP A 295 23.22 -20.68 -1.80
N VAL A 296 22.73 -19.45 -1.74
CA VAL A 296 23.15 -18.46 -0.75
C VAL A 296 21.97 -18.19 0.19
N ASP A 297 22.16 -18.46 1.47
CA ASP A 297 21.18 -18.21 2.52
C ASP A 297 21.40 -16.83 3.17
N VAL A 298 20.42 -15.95 3.01
CA VAL A 298 20.38 -14.66 3.72
C VAL A 298 19.10 -14.51 4.49
N TYR A 299 19.23 -14.00 5.71
CA TYR A 299 18.13 -13.72 6.59
C TYR A 299 17.92 -12.20 6.63
N VAL A 300 16.76 -11.74 6.17
CA VAL A 300 16.42 -10.32 6.07
C VAL A 300 15.26 -10.03 6.99
N ILE A 301 15.32 -8.90 7.70
CA ILE A 301 14.18 -8.48 8.52
C ILE A 301 12.98 -8.15 7.64
N ALA A 302 11.79 -8.55 8.07
CA ALA A 302 10.54 -8.39 7.31
C ALA A 302 10.32 -6.98 6.75
N GLY A 303 10.67 -5.94 7.53
CA GLY A 303 10.60 -4.54 7.10
C GLY A 303 11.41 -4.25 5.83
N ASP A 304 12.60 -4.84 5.73
CA ASP A 304 13.58 -4.57 4.67
C ASP A 304 13.53 -5.58 3.52
N ALA A 305 13.02 -6.79 3.76
CA ALA A 305 12.79 -7.80 2.72
C ALA A 305 11.87 -7.27 1.60
N PHE A 306 10.89 -6.42 1.94
CA PHE A 306 10.03 -5.77 0.95
C PHE A 306 10.76 -4.71 0.12
N GLU A 307 11.59 -3.88 0.78
CA GLU A 307 12.38 -2.86 0.09
C GLU A 307 13.42 -3.50 -0.85
N LEU A 308 14.01 -4.63 -0.44
CA LEU A 308 14.87 -5.47 -1.27
C LEU A 308 14.12 -5.93 -2.54
N LEU A 309 12.94 -6.53 -2.39
CA LEU A 309 12.15 -7.02 -3.53
C LEU A 309 11.82 -5.89 -4.52
N ARG A 310 11.47 -4.71 -4.01
CA ARG A 310 11.20 -3.51 -4.82
C ARG A 310 12.43 -3.05 -5.60
N ARG A 311 13.61 -3.09 -4.99
CA ARG A 311 14.88 -2.72 -5.65
C ARG A 311 15.21 -3.68 -6.78
N VAL A 312 14.99 -4.98 -6.56
CA VAL A 312 15.22 -6.02 -7.58
C VAL A 312 14.24 -5.89 -8.75
N GLN A 313 12.96 -5.63 -8.48
CA GLN A 313 11.91 -5.53 -9.52
C GLN A 313 11.97 -4.26 -10.38
N ARG A 314 12.48 -3.12 -9.88
CA ARG A 314 12.40 -1.84 -10.61
C ARG A 314 13.46 -1.59 -11.67
N LYS A 315 14.55 -2.37 -11.67
CA LYS A 315 15.67 -2.43 -12.64
C LYS A 315 16.93 -2.80 -11.85
N ASN A 316 17.13 -4.09 -11.64
CA ASN A 316 18.41 -4.64 -11.19
C ASN A 316 19.05 -5.36 -12.37
N GLU A 317 20.31 -5.07 -12.67
CA GLU A 317 21.02 -5.62 -13.84
C GLU A 317 21.57 -7.03 -13.60
N VAL A 318 21.58 -7.51 -12.36
CA VAL A 318 22.26 -8.74 -11.95
C VAL A 318 21.32 -9.73 -11.26
N LEU A 319 20.43 -9.26 -10.39
CA LEU A 319 19.45 -10.11 -9.69
C LEU A 319 18.06 -10.01 -10.30
N GLU A 320 17.36 -11.14 -10.32
CA GLU A 320 16.02 -11.28 -10.83
C GLU A 320 15.11 -12.00 -9.84
N PHE A 321 13.87 -11.51 -9.74
CA PHE A 321 12.79 -12.18 -9.06
C PHE A 321 11.85 -12.79 -10.09
N ARG A 322 11.66 -14.11 -10.06
CA ARG A 322 10.86 -14.87 -11.04
C ARG A 322 9.47 -15.24 -10.55
N GLY A 323 9.06 -14.71 -9.40
CA GLY A 323 7.85 -15.13 -8.69
C GLY A 323 8.19 -16.01 -7.49
N MET A 324 7.16 -16.50 -6.80
CA MET A 324 7.30 -17.35 -5.62
C MET A 324 7.50 -18.81 -6.04
N VAL A 325 8.54 -19.06 -6.84
CA VAL A 325 8.87 -20.37 -7.41
C VAL A 325 10.36 -20.67 -7.27
N ASP A 326 10.72 -21.95 -7.26
CA ASP A 326 12.11 -22.42 -7.38
C ASP A 326 12.61 -22.37 -8.83
N ALA A 327 13.87 -22.77 -9.08
CA ALA A 327 14.43 -22.83 -10.43
C ALA A 327 13.61 -23.73 -11.38
N GLU A 328 12.93 -24.74 -10.85
CA GLU A 328 12.09 -25.67 -11.60
C GLU A 328 10.64 -25.16 -11.79
N GLY A 329 10.33 -23.94 -11.32
CA GLY A 329 9.00 -23.34 -11.45
C GLY A 329 7.96 -23.93 -10.48
N ARG A 330 8.38 -24.76 -9.52
CA ARG A 330 7.51 -25.29 -8.46
C ARG A 330 7.29 -24.20 -7.41
N PRO A 331 6.13 -24.15 -6.75
CA PRO A 331 5.88 -23.20 -5.67
C PRO A 331 7.01 -23.28 -4.63
N CYS A 332 7.62 -22.13 -4.35
CA CYS A 332 8.66 -22.02 -3.35
C CYS A 332 8.10 -22.53 -2.01
N CYS A 333 8.92 -23.26 -1.25
CA CYS A 333 8.54 -23.96 -0.01
C CYS A 333 7.92 -23.09 1.10
N GLY A 334 7.75 -21.78 0.90
CA GLY A 334 6.91 -20.95 1.77
C GLY A 334 7.66 -19.98 2.65
N PHE A 335 9.01 -19.96 2.63
CA PHE A 335 9.82 -19.37 3.71
C PHE A 335 10.55 -18.08 3.34
N GLY A 336 9.93 -17.27 2.48
CA GLY A 336 10.50 -16.02 1.98
C GLY A 336 10.35 -15.92 0.48
N PHE A 337 11.44 -15.63 -0.23
CA PHE A 337 11.48 -15.68 -1.69
C PHE A 337 12.89 -15.99 -2.21
N LYS A 338 12.96 -16.52 -3.44
CA LYS A 338 14.21 -16.77 -4.13
C LYS A 338 14.54 -15.63 -5.08
N LEU A 339 15.81 -15.23 -5.11
CA LEU A 339 16.37 -14.40 -6.17
C LEU A 339 17.35 -15.23 -7.00
N PHE A 340 17.42 -14.92 -8.29
CA PHE A 340 18.25 -15.63 -9.24
C PHE A 340 19.25 -14.67 -9.89
N HIS A 341 20.42 -15.18 -10.24
CA HIS A 341 21.34 -14.43 -11.09
C HIS A 341 20.77 -14.37 -12.52
N ARG A 342 20.72 -13.16 -13.12
CA ARG A 342 20.08 -12.92 -14.42
C ARG A 342 20.70 -13.69 -15.59
N PHE A 343 22.00 -13.93 -15.50
CA PHE A 343 22.78 -14.55 -16.57
C PHE A 343 23.06 -16.03 -16.30
N ASP A 344 22.73 -16.51 -15.10
CA ASP A 344 22.91 -17.90 -14.70
C ASP A 344 21.81 -18.34 -13.73
N SER A 345 20.84 -19.09 -14.25
CA SER A 345 19.71 -19.62 -13.47
C SER A 345 20.12 -20.68 -12.44
N ALA A 346 21.36 -21.18 -12.49
CA ALA A 346 21.84 -22.21 -11.57
C ALA A 346 22.19 -21.67 -10.16
N CYS A 347 22.17 -20.35 -9.98
CA CYS A 347 22.60 -19.70 -8.76
C CYS A 347 21.42 -19.06 -8.05
N GLU A 348 21.08 -19.63 -6.91
CA GLU A 348 19.93 -19.23 -6.10
C GLU A 348 20.39 -18.46 -4.86
N LEU A 349 19.64 -17.42 -4.52
CA LEU A 349 19.71 -16.73 -3.24
C LEU A 349 18.39 -16.94 -2.50
N ASP A 350 18.46 -17.68 -1.42
CA ASP A 350 17.37 -17.89 -0.49
C ASP A 350 17.29 -16.71 0.46
N VAL A 351 16.26 -15.89 0.25
CA VAL A 351 15.95 -14.76 1.13
C VAL A 351 14.92 -15.23 2.15
N LEU A 352 15.41 -15.67 3.31
CA LEU A 352 14.56 -16.02 4.43
C LEU A 352 14.21 -14.77 5.22
N VAL A 353 12.96 -14.69 5.66
CA VAL A 353 12.45 -13.49 6.30
C VAL A 353 12.35 -13.67 7.80
N LEU A 354 13.17 -12.92 8.53
CA LEU A 354 13.12 -12.85 9.98
C LEU A 354 11.94 -11.98 10.40
N ALA A 355 11.01 -12.60 11.12
CA ALA A 355 9.89 -11.93 11.74
C ALA A 355 9.69 -12.44 13.17
N ASN A 356 9.10 -11.61 14.01
CA ASN A 356 8.64 -12.00 15.34
C ASN A 356 7.70 -13.22 15.24
N ALA A 357 7.82 -14.20 16.14
CA ALA A 357 7.02 -15.42 16.20
C ALA A 357 5.50 -15.16 16.18
N SER A 358 5.08 -14.04 16.76
CA SER A 358 3.69 -13.55 16.73
C SER A 358 3.18 -13.28 15.31
N TYR A 359 4.10 -13.12 14.36
CA TYR A 359 3.87 -12.75 12.97
C TYR A 359 4.22 -13.85 11.96
N ALA A 360 4.87 -14.94 12.41
CA ALA A 360 5.27 -16.07 11.55
C ALA A 360 4.15 -16.57 10.61
N PRO A 361 2.87 -16.71 11.04
CA PRO A 361 1.79 -17.14 10.15
C PRO A 361 1.48 -16.20 8.96
N TRP A 362 1.97 -14.96 8.97
CA TRP A 362 1.68 -13.92 7.95
C TRP A 362 2.80 -13.74 6.92
N VAL A 363 3.95 -14.41 7.11
CA VAL A 363 5.16 -14.29 6.28
C VAL A 363 5.28 -15.45 5.29
N HIS A 364 4.37 -16.44 5.38
CA HIS A 364 4.39 -17.58 4.47
C HIS A 364 3.97 -17.21 3.06
N ALA A 365 4.70 -17.70 2.06
CA ALA A 365 4.38 -17.57 0.64
C ALA A 365 3.04 -18.23 0.24
N GLU A 366 2.37 -18.90 1.18
CA GLU A 366 1.03 -19.49 1.01
C GLU A 366 -0.08 -18.69 1.68
N THR A 367 0.24 -17.57 2.33
CA THR A 367 -0.78 -16.57 2.62
C THR A 367 -0.95 -15.67 1.39
N PRO A 368 -2.18 -15.39 0.92
CA PRO A 368 -2.43 -14.43 -0.16
C PRO A 368 -1.99 -12.98 0.17
N LEU A 369 -1.34 -12.81 1.33
CA LEU A 369 -0.83 -11.59 1.94
C LEU A 369 0.70 -11.54 1.95
N TRP A 370 1.40 -12.39 1.18
CA TRP A 370 2.85 -12.27 0.88
C TRP A 370 3.04 -12.17 -0.65
N PRO A 371 3.67 -11.11 -1.24
CA PRO A 371 4.41 -9.98 -0.69
C PRO A 371 3.69 -8.59 -0.74
N PRO A 372 2.35 -8.45 -0.69
CA PRO A 372 1.63 -7.19 -0.94
C PRO A 372 1.72 -6.16 0.22
N TRP A 373 2.59 -6.33 1.22
CA TRP A 373 2.80 -5.35 2.28
C TRP A 373 3.60 -4.14 1.76
N GLY A 374 2.92 -3.15 1.20
CA GLY A 374 3.54 -1.89 0.82
C GLY A 374 4.38 -1.26 1.96
N LEU A 375 5.47 -0.60 1.57
CA LEU A 375 6.49 0.13 2.38
C LEU A 375 6.04 0.69 3.75
N PRO A 376 4.88 1.36 3.90
CA PRO A 376 4.48 1.90 5.20
C PRO A 376 4.15 0.82 6.23
N ALA A 377 3.53 -0.30 5.82
CA ALA A 377 3.04 -1.31 6.76
C ALA A 377 4.16 -2.21 7.29
N ALA A 378 5.15 -2.55 6.46
CA ALA A 378 6.31 -3.34 6.85
C ALA A 378 7.24 -2.56 7.81
N LYS A 379 7.52 -1.27 7.55
CA LYS A 379 8.30 -0.39 8.45
C LYS A 379 7.56 -0.01 9.73
N ILE A 380 6.23 0.09 9.70
CA ILE A 380 5.42 0.31 10.91
C ILE A 380 5.43 -0.96 11.76
N ALA A 381 5.26 -2.15 11.17
CA ALA A 381 5.37 -3.41 11.90
C ALA A 381 6.75 -3.58 12.55
N ASP A 382 7.84 -3.23 11.85
CA ASP A 382 9.20 -3.34 12.38
C ASP A 382 9.46 -2.43 13.60
N ASN A 383 8.97 -1.18 13.56
CA ASN A 383 9.19 -0.20 14.64
C ASN A 383 8.34 -0.42 15.90
N ILE A 384 7.29 -1.23 15.86
CA ILE A 384 6.42 -1.46 17.01
C ILE A 384 6.76 -2.75 17.79
N PHE A 385 7.52 -3.68 17.20
CA PHE A 385 7.73 -5.01 17.78
C PHE A 385 9.18 -5.44 17.93
N ARG A 386 10.13 -4.49 17.85
CA ARG A 386 11.48 -4.64 18.43
C ARG A 386 11.36 -4.67 19.96
N ASP A 387 10.92 -5.80 20.50
CA ASP A 387 10.89 -6.07 21.93
C ASP A 387 11.80 -7.27 22.25
N ASP A 388 12.65 -7.13 23.26
CA ASP A 388 13.76 -8.04 23.62
C ASP A 388 13.28 -9.47 23.97
N SER A 389 11.98 -9.66 24.21
CA SER A 389 11.37 -10.94 24.56
C SER A 389 10.86 -11.78 23.37
N SER A 390 11.08 -11.33 22.14
CA SER A 390 10.43 -11.90 20.95
C SER A 390 11.31 -12.91 20.21
N PHE A 391 10.83 -14.13 20.02
CA PHE A 391 11.52 -15.10 19.16
C PHE A 391 11.40 -14.67 17.69
N LEU A 392 12.46 -14.85 16.90
CA LEU A 392 12.44 -14.80 15.44
C LEU A 392 12.21 -16.22 14.93
N VAL A 393 11.30 -16.42 13.98
CA VAL A 393 10.96 -17.78 13.49
C VAL A 393 11.37 -17.91 12.04
N ILE A 394 12.00 -19.04 11.70
CA ILE A 394 12.10 -19.51 10.32
C ILE A 394 10.99 -20.55 10.17
N PRO A 395 9.87 -20.20 9.52
CA PRO A 395 8.64 -20.90 9.80
C PRO A 395 8.48 -22.07 8.83
N GLU A 396 9.23 -23.16 9.00
CA GLU A 396 9.18 -24.30 8.07
C GLU A 396 7.90 -25.15 8.23
N ASP A 397 7.35 -25.25 9.45
CA ASP A 397 6.26 -26.20 9.77
C ASP A 397 4.94 -25.55 10.25
N VAL A 398 4.45 -24.52 9.57
CA VAL A 398 3.18 -23.86 9.96
C VAL A 398 1.96 -24.39 9.21
N TRP A 399 2.15 -25.15 8.12
CA TRP A 399 1.03 -25.76 7.41
C TRP A 399 0.32 -26.86 8.20
N THR A 400 1.03 -27.57 9.09
CA THR A 400 0.38 -28.56 9.95
C THR A 400 -0.19 -27.94 11.23
N LYS A 401 0.29 -26.75 11.67
CA LYS A 401 -0.02 -26.09 12.96
C LYS A 401 0.09 -26.98 14.21
N GLN A 402 0.52 -28.24 14.08
CA GLN A 402 0.46 -29.24 15.14
C GLN A 402 1.53 -29.03 16.20
N LEU A 403 2.69 -28.47 15.82
CA LEU A 403 3.82 -28.28 16.72
C LEU A 403 3.67 -27.08 17.65
N CYS A 404 3.19 -25.96 17.11
CA CYS A 404 3.03 -24.72 17.87
C CYS A 404 1.79 -24.75 18.78
N ALA A 405 0.77 -25.53 18.42
CA ALA A 405 -0.49 -25.62 19.17
C ALA A 405 -0.39 -26.53 20.41
N ASP A 406 0.56 -27.47 20.43
CA ASP A 406 0.74 -28.41 21.53
C ASP A 406 1.60 -27.80 22.64
N ARG A 407 0.95 -27.16 23.62
CA ARG A 407 1.60 -26.53 24.79
C ARG A 407 2.45 -27.51 25.61
N SER A 408 2.24 -28.82 25.50
CA SER A 408 3.04 -29.81 26.23
C SER A 408 4.48 -29.95 25.70
N ARG A 409 4.73 -29.45 24.48
CA ARG A 409 6.06 -29.46 23.83
C ARG A 409 6.92 -28.25 24.17
N TRP A 410 6.43 -27.35 25.01
CA TRP A 410 7.12 -26.12 25.40
C TRP A 410 7.43 -26.16 26.90
N GLY A 411 8.71 -26.06 27.24
CA GLY A 411 9.19 -25.99 28.61
C GLY A 411 9.08 -24.59 29.22
N GLU A 412 9.51 -24.47 30.47
CA GLU A 412 9.64 -23.17 31.13
C GLU A 412 10.55 -22.24 30.31
N ALA A 413 10.18 -20.95 30.26
CA ALA A 413 10.79 -19.92 29.41
C ALA A 413 10.67 -20.15 27.88
N ASN A 414 9.63 -20.86 27.42
CA ASN A 414 9.32 -21.09 26.01
C ASN A 414 10.42 -21.83 25.24
N VAL A 415 11.09 -22.78 25.90
CA VAL A 415 12.10 -23.64 25.26
C VAL A 415 11.42 -24.86 24.63
N TRP A 416 11.68 -25.13 23.35
CA TRP A 416 11.15 -26.31 22.64
C TRP A 416 11.67 -27.63 23.21
N ASN A 417 10.76 -28.52 23.60
CA ASN A 417 11.00 -29.84 24.20
C ASN A 417 10.36 -31.00 23.38
N GLY A 418 9.73 -30.71 22.24
CA GLY A 418 9.12 -31.72 21.36
C GLY A 418 10.14 -32.50 20.51
N PRO A 419 9.72 -33.59 19.82
CA PRO A 419 10.58 -34.32 18.89
C PRO A 419 11.10 -33.40 17.76
N ARG A 420 12.17 -33.81 17.06
CA ARG A 420 12.71 -33.08 15.89
C ARG A 420 11.77 -33.28 14.69
N VAL A 421 11.33 -32.21 14.03
CA VAL A 421 10.25 -32.32 13.03
C VAL A 421 10.51 -31.55 11.73
N SER A 422 11.64 -30.85 11.60
CA SER A 422 12.06 -30.18 10.36
C SER A 422 13.54 -30.51 10.05
N TYR A 423 14.00 -30.18 8.84
CA TYR A 423 15.41 -30.23 8.45
C TYR A 423 16.31 -29.41 9.40
N PHE A 424 15.72 -28.37 10.02
CA PHE A 424 16.28 -27.54 11.07
C PHE A 424 15.96 -28.07 12.48
N HIS A 425 16.93 -28.02 13.39
CA HIS A 425 16.81 -28.64 14.71
C HIS A 425 15.87 -27.85 15.66
N GLN A 426 15.79 -26.52 15.52
CA GLN A 426 14.91 -25.61 16.27
C GLN A 426 14.59 -24.39 15.39
N GLU A 427 13.30 -24.11 15.14
CA GLU A 427 12.82 -23.04 14.24
C GLU A 427 12.64 -21.67 14.93
N TYR A 428 13.06 -21.52 16.18
CA TYR A 428 12.87 -20.33 17.00
C TYR A 428 14.20 -19.79 17.49
N PHE A 429 14.49 -18.56 17.13
CA PHE A 429 15.71 -17.86 17.49
C PHE A 429 15.43 -16.70 18.43
N ARG A 430 16.41 -16.26 19.20
CA ARG A 430 16.26 -15.05 20.02
C ARG A 430 16.72 -13.82 19.24
N ALA A 431 16.07 -12.68 19.45
CA ALA A 431 16.53 -11.41 18.86
C ALA A 431 18.01 -11.11 19.19
N THR A 432 18.45 -11.43 20.41
CA THR A 432 19.85 -11.27 20.85
C THR A 432 20.86 -12.16 20.12
N GLU A 433 20.41 -13.22 19.44
CA GLU A 433 21.28 -14.06 18.60
C GLU A 433 21.61 -13.35 17.28
N PHE A 434 20.75 -12.44 16.84
CA PHE A 434 20.88 -11.70 15.58
C PHE A 434 21.37 -10.28 15.78
N PHE A 435 20.92 -9.60 16.83
CA PHE A 435 21.17 -8.18 17.08
C PHE A 435 22.08 -7.92 18.28
N PRO A 436 22.95 -6.88 18.21
CA PRO A 436 23.25 -6.08 17.02
C PRO A 436 23.95 -6.92 15.94
N ILE A 437 23.64 -6.65 14.67
CA ILE A 437 24.28 -7.34 13.55
C ILE A 437 25.79 -7.04 13.58
N ARG A 438 26.59 -8.07 13.30
CA ARG A 438 28.04 -7.97 13.24
C ARG A 438 28.51 -8.07 11.79
N GLU A 439 29.70 -7.59 11.52
CA GLU A 439 30.34 -7.75 10.22
C GLU A 439 31.46 -8.77 10.30
N MET A 440 31.64 -9.53 9.22
CA MET A 440 32.77 -10.43 9.03
C MET A 440 33.33 -10.24 7.62
N GLN A 441 34.65 -10.34 7.50
CA GLN A 441 35.30 -10.43 6.20
C GLN A 441 35.28 -11.88 5.74
N ILE A 442 34.71 -12.15 4.57
CA ILE A 442 34.89 -13.40 3.85
C ILE A 442 35.44 -13.07 2.47
N TYR A 443 36.52 -13.73 2.06
CA TYR A 443 37.24 -13.33 0.85
C TYR A 443 37.55 -11.81 0.86
N ASP A 444 37.19 -11.08 -0.20
CA ASP A 444 37.22 -9.62 -0.32
C ASP A 444 35.87 -8.94 -0.01
N LEU A 445 34.83 -9.69 0.38
CA LEU A 445 33.53 -9.14 0.78
C LEU A 445 33.46 -8.89 2.29
N ARG A 446 32.83 -7.77 2.64
CA ARG A 446 32.33 -7.56 4.00
C ARG A 446 30.86 -7.94 4.05
N VAL A 447 30.54 -8.93 4.87
CA VAL A 447 29.20 -9.50 5.00
C VAL A 447 28.67 -9.33 6.40
N ASN A 448 27.35 -9.26 6.50
CA ASN A 448 26.66 -9.21 7.78
C ASN A 448 26.49 -10.63 8.34
N ILE A 449 26.78 -10.81 9.62
CA ILE A 449 26.58 -12.05 10.38
C ILE A 449 25.78 -11.77 11.66
N PRO A 450 25.16 -12.79 12.28
CA PRO A 450 24.40 -12.59 13.52
C PRO A 450 25.32 -12.17 14.68
N ASN A 451 24.73 -11.59 15.72
CA ASN A 451 25.44 -11.28 16.98
C ASN A 451 26.09 -12.53 17.62
N ASP A 452 25.35 -13.63 17.65
CA ASP A 452 25.81 -14.96 18.08
C ASP A 452 25.58 -16.01 16.96
N PRO A 453 26.52 -16.11 16.00
CA PRO A 453 26.40 -17.01 14.86
C PRO A 453 26.29 -18.48 15.26
N TRP A 454 27.02 -18.90 16.30
CA TRP A 454 27.01 -20.30 16.72
C TRP A 454 25.73 -20.67 17.45
N ALA A 455 25.12 -19.76 18.21
CA ALA A 455 23.80 -20.00 18.76
C ALA A 455 22.77 -20.22 17.64
N SER A 456 22.76 -19.37 16.62
CA SER A 456 21.89 -19.53 15.45
C SER A 456 22.15 -20.87 14.74
N LEU A 457 23.40 -21.16 14.36
CA LEU A 457 23.76 -22.40 13.68
C LEU A 457 23.45 -23.67 14.50
N ASN A 458 23.64 -23.63 15.82
CA ASN A 458 23.32 -24.76 16.69
C ASN A 458 21.81 -25.03 16.76
N ARG A 459 20.97 -23.99 16.62
CA ARG A 459 19.52 -24.15 16.48
C ARG A 459 19.15 -24.69 15.11
N THR A 460 19.79 -24.20 14.06
CA THR A 460 19.57 -24.61 12.68
C THR A 460 20.00 -26.07 12.47
N TYR A 461 21.22 -26.46 12.82
CA TYR A 461 21.80 -27.75 12.45
C TYR A 461 22.11 -28.69 13.63
N GLY A 462 21.95 -28.22 14.87
CA GLY A 462 22.32 -28.94 16.09
C GLY A 462 23.73 -28.60 16.60
N LYS A 463 24.01 -28.91 17.87
CA LYS A 463 25.30 -28.59 18.55
C LYS A 463 26.54 -29.14 17.87
N GLU A 464 26.38 -30.19 17.07
CA GLU A 464 27.48 -30.85 16.37
C GLU A 464 27.83 -30.17 15.04
N CYS A 465 27.05 -29.17 14.63
CA CYS A 465 27.23 -28.45 13.37
C CYS A 465 28.53 -27.67 13.28
N SER A 466 29.34 -27.58 14.34
CA SER A 466 30.69 -27.04 14.24
C SER A 466 31.68 -28.07 13.69
N TYR A 467 31.45 -29.37 13.90
CA TYR A 467 32.38 -30.45 13.55
C TYR A 467 31.79 -31.60 12.72
N VAL A 468 30.47 -31.68 12.50
CA VAL A 468 29.84 -32.66 11.60
C VAL A 468 29.41 -31.96 10.31
N ALA A 469 29.95 -32.37 9.17
CA ALA A 469 29.50 -31.89 7.86
C ALA A 469 28.44 -32.84 7.28
N ARG A 470 27.37 -32.26 6.73
CA ARG A 470 26.43 -32.95 5.84
C ARG A 470 26.90 -32.70 4.42
N LEU A 471 27.15 -33.76 3.66
CA LEU A 471 27.71 -33.66 2.31
C LEU A 471 26.65 -33.38 1.24
N ASP A 472 25.38 -33.41 1.61
CA ASP A 472 24.23 -33.07 0.77
C ASP A 472 23.11 -32.47 1.65
N GLU A 473 22.12 -31.84 1.00
CA GLU A 473 20.99 -31.15 1.62
C GLU A 473 20.03 -32.12 2.35
N HIS A 474 19.93 -33.36 1.87
CA HIS A 474 19.05 -34.38 2.45
C HIS A 474 19.70 -35.20 3.59
N GLY A 475 20.96 -34.89 3.94
CA GLY A 475 21.70 -35.53 5.02
C GLY A 475 22.02 -37.00 4.77
N GLY A 476 22.09 -37.45 3.52
CA GLY A 476 22.38 -38.82 3.13
C GLY A 476 23.77 -39.30 3.56
N ALA A 477 24.74 -38.37 3.62
CA ALA A 477 26.08 -38.63 4.13
C ALA A 477 26.56 -37.59 5.16
N ARG A 478 27.09 -38.07 6.30
CA ARG A 478 27.66 -37.25 7.39
C ARG A 478 29.12 -37.63 7.65
N VAL A 479 29.98 -36.63 7.82
CA VAL A 479 31.39 -36.83 8.15
C VAL A 479 31.83 -35.98 9.33
N ASP A 480 32.75 -36.49 10.13
CA ASP A 480 33.35 -35.79 11.26
C ASP A 480 34.60 -35.03 10.81
N LEU A 481 34.53 -33.70 10.81
CA LEU A 481 35.61 -32.79 10.39
C LEU A 481 36.82 -32.81 11.33
N ARG A 482 36.73 -33.48 12.50
CA ARG A 482 37.88 -33.73 13.38
C ARG A 482 38.76 -34.86 12.84
N ASP A 483 38.22 -35.74 12.00
CA ASP A 483 39.01 -36.74 11.30
C ASP A 483 39.91 -36.05 10.25
N PRO A 484 41.25 -36.25 10.32
CA PRO A 484 42.18 -35.64 9.38
C PRO A 484 41.87 -35.93 7.90
N ARG A 485 41.22 -37.05 7.59
CA ARG A 485 40.83 -37.42 6.22
C ARG A 485 39.88 -36.39 5.60
N TYR A 486 39.09 -35.69 6.42
CA TYR A 486 38.11 -34.69 5.97
C TYR A 486 38.60 -33.25 6.20
N ALA A 487 39.87 -33.05 6.54
CA ALA A 487 40.42 -31.72 6.82
C ALA A 487 40.26 -30.73 5.66
N TYR A 488 40.19 -31.23 4.41
CA TYR A 488 40.00 -30.42 3.21
C TYR A 488 38.62 -29.72 3.18
N LEU A 489 37.59 -30.30 3.82
CA LEU A 489 36.25 -29.73 3.90
C LEU A 489 36.15 -28.51 4.86
N ARG A 490 37.21 -28.24 5.63
CA ARG A 490 37.31 -27.05 6.50
C ARG A 490 37.87 -25.83 5.79
N ARG A 491 38.32 -25.98 4.54
CA ARG A 491 38.84 -24.88 3.73
C ARG A 491 37.69 -24.17 3.03
N PRO A 492 37.76 -22.83 2.89
CA PRO A 492 36.73 -22.12 2.14
C PRO A 492 36.81 -22.55 0.67
N ALA A 493 35.67 -22.54 0.00
CA ALA A 493 35.63 -22.82 -1.42
C ALA A 493 36.52 -21.82 -2.20
N PRO A 494 37.27 -22.27 -3.20
CA PRO A 494 38.08 -21.37 -4.02
C PRO A 494 37.16 -20.52 -4.91
N VAL A 495 37.35 -19.19 -4.85
CA VAL A 495 36.64 -18.22 -5.70
C VAL A 495 37.64 -17.21 -6.27
N ASN A 496 37.33 -16.66 -7.43
CA ASN A 496 38.04 -15.56 -8.06
C ASN A 496 37.41 -14.23 -7.62
N THR A 497 38.17 -13.45 -6.87
CA THR A 497 37.75 -12.15 -6.33
C THR A 497 38.13 -10.98 -7.23
N ALA A 498 38.91 -11.19 -8.30
CA ALA A 498 39.29 -10.12 -9.20
C ALA A 498 38.07 -9.61 -9.98
N SER A 499 37.78 -8.32 -9.88
CA SER A 499 36.64 -7.66 -10.54
C SER A 499 36.71 -7.79 -12.06
N THR A 500 35.77 -8.52 -12.66
CA THR A 500 35.40 -8.39 -14.08
C THR A 500 34.26 -7.41 -14.25
#